data_AF-Q2ERH7-F1
#
_entry.id   AF-Q2ERH7-F1
#
_cell.length_a   1.000
_cell.length_b   1.000
_cell.length_c   1.000
_cell.angle_alpha   90.00
_cell.angle_beta   90.00
_cell.angle_gamma   90.00
#
_symmetry.space_group_name_H-M   'P 1'
#
loop_
_entity.id
_entity.type
_entity.pdbx_description
1 polymer ?
#
loop_
_entity_poly.entity_id
_entity_poly.type
_entity_poly.pdbx_seq_one_letter_code
_entity_poly.pdbx_strand_id
1 'polypeptide(L)'
;HSNPPFSVGQLKKAIPPHCFERSLFISFSYVVYDLLMAYLLFYIATTYFHKLPYPFSFLAWPIYWAIQGCILTGVWVIAHECGHHAFSKYQLVDDMVGLTLHSCLLVPYFSWKISHRRHHSNTGSLRPRRSVCPE
;
A
#
# COMPACT_ATOMS: atom_id res chain seq x y z
N HIS A 1 11.25 27.46 -17.05
CA HIS A 1 10.03 26.65 -16.95
C HIS A 1 8.86 27.58 -16.69
N SER A 2 7.93 27.70 -17.64
CA SER A 2 6.65 28.39 -17.42
C SER A 2 5.71 27.48 -16.64
N ASN A 3 4.89 28.06 -15.76
CA ASN A 3 3.80 27.32 -15.13
C ASN A 3 2.80 26.87 -16.20
N PRO A 4 2.19 25.68 -16.05
CA PRO A 4 1.16 25.22 -16.98
C PRO A 4 -0.03 26.21 -17.01
N PRO A 5 -0.73 26.33 -18.15
CA PRO A 5 -1.83 27.29 -18.32
C PRO A 5 -3.13 26.88 -17.61
N PHE A 6 -3.07 25.90 -16.70
CA PHE A 6 -4.22 25.35 -15.97
C PHE A 6 -3.85 25.11 -14.50
N SER A 7 -4.83 25.27 -13.62
CA SER A 7 -4.71 24.98 -12.19
C SER A 7 -5.12 23.55 -11.86
N VAL A 8 -4.63 23.04 -10.71
CA VAL A 8 -5.07 21.74 -10.15
C VAL A 8 -6.59 21.71 -9.93
N GLY A 9 -7.20 22.85 -9.59
CA GLY A 9 -8.65 22.97 -9.42
C GLY A 9 -9.43 22.77 -10.71
N GLN A 10 -8.91 23.28 -11.84
CA GLN A 10 -9.53 23.06 -13.16
C GLN A 10 -9.43 21.58 -13.58
N LEU A 11 -8.31 20.93 -13.30
CA LEU A 11 -8.16 19.49 -13.54
C LEU A 11 -9.16 18.67 -12.71
N LYS A 12 -9.30 18.96 -11.42
CA LYS A 12 -10.28 18.25 -10.55
C LYS A 12 -11.71 18.41 -11.04
N LYS A 13 -12.08 19.58 -11.55
CA LYS A 13 -13.43 19.84 -12.10
C LYS A 13 -13.72 19.05 -13.38
N ALA A 14 -12.69 18.64 -14.12
CA ALA A 14 -12.85 17.82 -15.32
C ALA A 14 -13.10 16.34 -14.99
N ILE A 15 -12.82 15.89 -13.76
CA ILE A 15 -13.00 14.52 -13.32
C ILE A 15 -14.44 14.34 -12.79
N PRO A 16 -15.16 13.28 -13.18
CA PRO A 16 -16.51 13.00 -12.69
C PRO A 16 -16.59 12.93 -11.14
N PRO A 17 -17.65 13.45 -10.50
CA PRO A 17 -17.76 13.47 -9.04
C PRO A 17 -17.69 12.08 -8.38
N HIS A 18 -18.27 11.06 -9.01
CA HIS A 18 -18.28 9.69 -8.50
C HIS A 18 -16.86 9.10 -8.38
N CYS A 19 -15.87 9.61 -9.12
CA CYS A 19 -14.47 9.19 -8.97
C CYS A 19 -13.85 9.63 -7.63
N PHE A 20 -14.49 10.56 -6.91
CA PHE A 20 -14.07 10.99 -5.58
C PHE A 20 -14.83 10.30 -4.45
N GLU A 21 -15.81 9.46 -4.77
CA GLU A 21 -16.58 8.70 -3.78
C GLU A 21 -15.79 7.48 -3.32
N ARG A 22 -15.47 7.43 -2.02
CA ARG A 22 -14.74 6.32 -1.40
C ARG A 22 -15.68 5.52 -0.54
N SER A 23 -15.95 4.29 -0.95
CA SER A 23 -16.77 3.35 -0.19
C SER A 23 -15.90 2.59 0.81
N LEU A 24 -16.11 2.84 2.11
CA LEU A 24 -15.46 2.10 3.19
C LEU A 24 -15.64 0.59 3.05
N PHE A 25 -16.85 0.15 2.68
CA PHE A 25 -17.15 -1.26 2.55
C PHE A 25 -16.29 -1.93 1.48
N ILE A 26 -16.16 -1.28 0.31
CA ILE A 26 -15.33 -1.78 -0.78
C ILE A 26 -13.86 -1.78 -0.35
N SER A 27 -13.37 -0.69 0.23
CA SER A 27 -11.99 -0.59 0.69
C SER A 27 -11.63 -1.67 1.72
N PHE A 28 -12.49 -1.93 2.70
CA PHE A 28 -12.28 -3.01 3.67
C PHE A 28 -12.44 -4.41 3.07
N SER A 29 -13.29 -4.60 2.06
CA SER A 29 -13.42 -5.89 1.39
C SER A 29 -12.11 -6.33 0.73
N TYR A 30 -11.35 -5.39 0.16
CA TYR A 30 -10.01 -5.66 -0.38
C TYR A 30 -9.00 -6.02 0.71
N VAL A 31 -9.02 -5.32 1.85
CA VAL A 31 -8.17 -5.67 3.00
C VAL A 31 -8.44 -7.11 3.47
N VAL A 32 -9.71 -7.46 3.65
CA VAL A 32 -10.10 -8.81 4.08
C VAL A 32 -9.69 -9.84 3.02
N TYR A 33 -9.92 -9.57 1.74
CA TYR A 33 -9.53 -10.46 0.65
C TYR A 33 -8.02 -10.74 0.66
N ASP A 34 -7.18 -9.71 0.72
CA ASP A 34 -5.72 -9.87 0.70
C ASP A 34 -5.22 -10.62 1.94
N LEU A 35 -5.77 -10.31 3.13
CA LEU A 35 -5.40 -11.00 4.38
C LEU A 35 -5.85 -12.46 4.38
N LEU A 36 -7.03 -12.76 3.83
CA LEU A 36 -7.50 -14.14 3.68
C LEU A 36 -6.61 -14.92 2.72
N MET A 37 -6.25 -14.35 1.57
CA MET A 37 -5.35 -15.01 0.63
C MET A 37 -3.96 -15.25 1.23
N ALA A 38 -3.41 -14.25 1.92
CA ALA A 38 -2.14 -14.36 2.63
C ALA A 38 -2.17 -15.45 3.71
N TYR A 39 -3.27 -15.54 4.47
CA TYR A 39 -3.47 -16.57 5.49
C TYR A 39 -3.60 -17.97 4.88
N LEU A 40 -4.39 -18.12 3.82
CA LEU A 40 -4.59 -19.42 3.16
C LEU A 40 -3.28 -19.96 2.57
N LEU A 41 -2.50 -19.13 1.90
CA LEU A 41 -1.19 -19.55 1.39
C LEU A 41 -0.23 -19.93 2.52
N PHE A 42 -0.18 -19.15 3.59
CA PHE A 42 0.62 -19.47 4.77
C PHE A 42 0.20 -20.81 5.40
N TYR A 43 -1.10 -21.03 5.56
CA TYR A 43 -1.65 -22.28 6.07
C TYR A 43 -1.30 -23.48 5.19
N ILE A 44 -1.42 -23.33 3.86
CA ILE A 44 -1.07 -24.39 2.91
C ILE A 44 0.44 -24.71 3.00
N ALA A 45 1.28 -23.67 2.98
CA ALA A 45 2.74 -23.83 3.03
C ALA A 45 3.16 -24.58 4.31
N THR A 46 2.68 -24.14 5.47
CA THR A 46 3.07 -24.73 6.76
C THR A 46 2.49 -26.14 6.98
N THR A 47 1.29 -26.43 6.46
CA THR A 47 0.60 -27.71 6.67
C THR A 47 1.01 -28.80 5.68
N TYR A 48 1.38 -28.45 4.44
CA TYR A 48 1.57 -29.42 3.36
C TYR A 48 2.99 -29.50 2.80
N PHE A 49 3.83 -28.44 2.87
CA PHE A 49 5.14 -28.48 2.20
C PHE A 49 6.08 -29.52 2.80
N HIS A 50 6.01 -29.76 4.11
CA HIS A 50 6.80 -30.79 4.77
C HIS A 50 6.35 -32.23 4.41
N LYS A 51 5.15 -32.40 3.82
CA LYS A 51 4.64 -33.70 3.37
C LYS A 51 5.02 -34.02 1.92
N LEU A 52 5.55 -33.05 1.18
CA LEU A 52 5.99 -33.25 -0.20
C LEU A 52 7.31 -34.05 -0.22
N PRO A 53 7.49 -35.01 -1.13
CA PRO A 53 8.74 -35.72 -1.27
C PRO A 53 9.84 -34.79 -1.80
N TYR A 54 11.09 -35.10 -1.48
CA TYR A 54 12.24 -34.43 -2.08
C TYR A 54 12.24 -34.67 -3.61
N PRO A 55 12.50 -33.64 -4.46
CA PRO A 55 12.91 -32.27 -4.14
C PRO A 55 11.77 -31.25 -4.05
N PHE A 56 10.51 -31.65 -4.25
CA PHE A 56 9.38 -30.74 -4.39
C PHE A 56 9.13 -29.88 -3.14
N SER A 57 9.37 -30.41 -1.94
CA SER A 57 9.30 -29.64 -0.69
C SER A 57 10.24 -28.43 -0.71
N PHE A 58 11.46 -28.59 -1.23
CA PHE A 58 12.44 -27.50 -1.34
C PHE A 58 12.04 -26.47 -2.40
N LEU A 59 11.56 -26.92 -3.56
CA LEU A 59 11.13 -26.03 -4.65
C LEU A 59 9.84 -25.25 -4.32
N ALA A 60 8.99 -25.77 -3.44
CA ALA A 60 7.74 -25.12 -3.05
C ALA A 60 7.98 -23.80 -2.29
N TRP A 61 9.07 -23.68 -1.54
CA TRP A 61 9.36 -22.50 -0.73
C TRP A 61 9.64 -21.23 -1.55
N PRO A 62 10.54 -21.22 -2.54
CA PRO A 62 10.75 -20.04 -3.40
C PRO A 62 9.48 -19.62 -4.14
N ILE A 63 8.68 -20.58 -4.62
CA ILE A 63 7.40 -20.31 -5.29
C ILE A 63 6.43 -19.62 -4.32
N TYR A 64 6.31 -20.16 -3.11
CA TYR A 64 5.51 -19.56 -2.06
C TYR A 64 5.98 -18.14 -1.70
N TRP A 65 7.27 -17.91 -1.52
CA TRP A 65 7.80 -16.58 -1.19
C TRP A 65 7.47 -15.56 -2.28
N ALA A 66 7.61 -15.93 -3.55
CA ALA A 66 7.27 -15.06 -4.67
C ALA A 66 5.77 -14.69 -4.64
N ILE A 67 4.89 -15.68 -4.52
CA ILE A 67 3.44 -15.45 -4.53
C ILE A 67 2.99 -14.69 -3.27
N GLN A 68 3.43 -15.12 -2.09
CA GLN A 68 3.11 -14.47 -0.82
C GLN A 68 3.62 -13.02 -0.80
N GLY A 69 4.81 -12.77 -1.34
CA GLY A 69 5.37 -11.43 -1.48
C GLY A 69 4.50 -10.53 -2.36
N CYS A 70 3.96 -11.05 -3.47
CA CYS A 70 3.03 -10.31 -4.32
C CYS A 70 1.74 -9.94 -3.58
N ILE A 71 1.17 -10.85 -2.78
CA ILE A 71 -0.06 -10.59 -2.02
C ILE A 71 0.18 -9.58 -0.89
N LEU A 72 1.28 -9.75 -0.14
CA LEU A 72 1.65 -8.79 0.91
C LEU A 72 2.01 -7.42 0.34
N THR A 73 2.47 -7.34 -0.91
CA THR A 73 2.61 -6.07 -1.62
C THR A 73 1.26 -5.40 -1.85
N GLY A 74 0.19 -6.16 -2.11
CA GLY A 74 -1.18 -5.64 -2.15
C GLY A 74 -1.60 -4.98 -0.83
N VAL A 75 -1.38 -5.67 0.29
CA VAL A 75 -1.61 -5.12 1.64
C VAL A 75 -0.78 -3.85 1.88
N TRP A 76 0.48 -3.85 1.44
CA TRP A 76 1.36 -2.68 1.54
C TRP A 76 0.81 -1.49 0.73
N VAL A 77 0.30 -1.73 -0.48
CA VAL A 77 -0.30 -0.70 -1.35
C VAL A 77 -1.55 -0.11 -0.69
N ILE A 78 -2.42 -0.93 -0.09
CA ILE A 78 -3.60 -0.41 0.61
C ILE A 78 -3.20 0.52 1.76
N ALA A 79 -2.21 0.12 2.56
CA ALA A 79 -1.70 0.94 3.65
C ALA A 79 -0.96 2.20 3.16
N HIS A 80 -0.30 2.13 2.00
CA HIS A 80 0.25 3.28 1.29
C HIS A 80 -0.84 4.28 0.89
N GLU A 81 -1.96 3.81 0.33
CA GLU A 81 -3.11 4.65 -0.04
C GLU A 81 -3.79 5.29 1.17
N CYS A 82 -3.75 4.64 2.34
CA CYS A 82 -4.16 5.25 3.60
C CYS A 82 -3.29 6.48 3.93
N GLY A 83 -1.99 6.44 3.65
CA GLY A 83 -1.06 7.57 3.80
C GLY A 83 -1.39 8.77 2.90
N HIS A 84 -2.02 8.51 1.75
CA HIS A 84 -2.55 9.52 0.83
C HIS A 84 -3.95 10.01 1.20
N HIS A 85 -4.58 9.42 2.21
CA HIS A 85 -5.97 9.63 2.56
C HIS A 85 -6.93 9.32 1.39
N ALA A 86 -6.60 8.28 0.62
CA ALA A 86 -7.40 7.81 -0.51
C ALA A 86 -8.26 6.57 -0.17
N PHE A 87 -7.98 5.90 0.95
CA PHE A 87 -8.68 4.69 1.37
C PHE A 87 -10.13 4.97 1.78
N SER A 88 -10.37 6.06 2.52
CA SER A 88 -11.72 6.45 2.92
C SER A 88 -11.92 7.97 2.92
N LYS A 89 -13.11 8.41 3.35
CA LYS A 89 -13.40 9.83 3.60
C LYS A 89 -12.96 10.29 4.99
N TYR A 90 -12.59 9.36 5.88
CA TYR A 90 -12.25 9.64 7.27
C TYR A 90 -10.75 9.46 7.48
N GLN A 91 -10.02 10.56 7.62
CA GLN A 91 -8.56 10.53 7.76
C GLN A 91 -8.08 9.73 8.98
N LEU A 92 -8.85 9.74 10.07
CA LEU A 92 -8.55 8.94 11.26
C LEU A 92 -8.62 7.44 10.97
N VAL A 93 -9.61 6.99 10.19
CA VAL A 93 -9.73 5.58 9.81
C VAL A 93 -8.52 5.18 8.97
N ASP A 94 -8.15 6.01 7.99
CA ASP A 94 -7.00 5.77 7.14
C ASP A 94 -5.71 5.69 7.98
N ASP A 95 -5.50 6.62 8.92
CA ASP A 95 -4.30 6.59 9.76
C ASP A 95 -4.25 5.38 10.70
N MET A 96 -5.38 4.93 11.24
CA MET A 96 -5.45 3.71 12.06
C MET A 96 -5.17 2.46 11.22
N VAL A 97 -5.84 2.30 10.08
CA VAL A 97 -5.67 1.13 9.19
C VAL A 97 -4.26 1.09 8.63
N GLY A 98 -3.76 2.22 8.12
CA GLY A 98 -2.42 2.38 7.58
C GLY A 98 -1.36 2.04 8.62
N LEU A 99 -1.49 2.58 9.84
CA LEU A 99 -0.58 2.26 10.95
C LEU A 99 -0.57 0.76 11.26
N THR A 100 -1.73 0.14 11.45
CA THR A 100 -1.83 -1.29 11.77
C THR A 100 -1.20 -2.16 10.67
N LEU A 101 -1.60 -1.96 9.42
CA LEU A 101 -1.12 -2.79 8.30
C LEU A 101 0.38 -2.60 8.03
N HIS A 102 0.88 -1.36 8.01
CA HIS A 102 2.31 -1.10 7.85
C HIS A 102 3.11 -1.62 9.04
N SER A 103 2.63 -1.52 10.29
CA SER A 103 3.30 -2.13 11.45
C SER A 103 3.43 -3.65 11.32
N CYS A 104 2.38 -4.34 10.86
CA CYS A 104 2.45 -5.79 10.57
C CYS A 104 3.48 -6.14 9.48
N LEU A 105 3.74 -5.20 8.57
CA LEU A 105 4.74 -5.33 7.49
C LEU A 105 6.11 -4.72 7.86
N LEU A 106 6.31 -4.32 9.11
CA LEU A 106 7.55 -3.71 9.61
C LEU A 106 7.90 -2.38 8.90
N VAL A 107 6.90 -1.65 8.45
CA VAL A 107 7.02 -0.32 7.82
C VAL A 107 6.61 0.77 8.83
N PRO A 108 7.43 1.79 9.08
CA PRO A 108 7.08 2.87 10.01
C PRO A 108 6.10 3.85 9.34
N TYR A 109 4.79 3.61 9.49
CA TYR A 109 3.71 4.31 8.77
C TYR A 109 3.86 5.84 8.72
N PHE A 110 4.00 6.52 9.87
CA PHE A 110 4.05 8.00 9.88
C PHE A 110 5.31 8.56 9.23
N SER A 111 6.47 7.96 9.51
CA SER A 111 7.74 8.35 8.87
C SER A 111 7.69 8.13 7.35
N TRP A 112 7.11 7.00 6.95
CA TRP A 112 6.90 6.66 5.55
C TRP A 112 5.93 7.65 4.89
N LYS A 113 4.76 7.94 5.49
CA LYS A 113 3.76 8.90 5.00
C LYS A 113 4.37 10.30 4.76
N ILE A 114 5.17 10.81 5.70
CA ILE A 114 5.81 12.13 5.58
C ILE A 114 6.85 12.14 4.45
N SER A 115 7.78 11.17 4.47
CA SER A 115 8.86 11.09 3.47
C SER A 115 8.31 10.84 2.06
N HIS A 116 7.28 10.01 1.95
CA HIS A 116 6.64 9.65 0.69
C HIS A 116 5.82 10.81 0.09
N ARG A 117 5.09 11.59 0.91
CA ARG A 117 4.45 12.83 0.44
C ARG A 117 5.46 13.80 -0.16
N ARG A 118 6.65 13.92 0.44
CA ARG A 118 7.76 14.73 -0.08
C ARG A 118 8.36 14.12 -1.35
N HIS A 119 8.40 12.80 -1.46
CA HIS A 119 8.82 12.14 -2.69
C HIS A 119 7.90 12.56 -3.85
N HIS A 120 6.58 12.39 -3.70
CA HIS A 120 5.61 12.75 -4.73
C HIS A 120 5.60 14.24 -5.09
N SER A 121 5.76 15.13 -4.12
CA SER A 121 5.81 16.57 -4.39
C SER A 121 7.07 17.00 -5.18
N ASN A 122 8.10 16.16 -5.22
CA ASN A 122 9.39 16.44 -5.86
C ASN A 122 9.72 15.47 -7.00
N THR A 123 8.81 14.58 -7.39
CA THR A 123 9.04 13.65 -8.50
C THR A 123 9.28 14.45 -9.79
N GLY A 124 10.42 14.21 -10.45
CA GLY A 124 10.82 14.97 -11.65
C GLY A 124 11.40 16.36 -11.38
N SER A 125 11.60 16.76 -10.13
CA SER A 125 12.25 18.03 -9.78
C SER A 125 13.79 17.89 -9.77
N LEU A 126 14.48 18.79 -10.46
CA LEU A 126 15.94 18.92 -10.43
C LEU A 126 16.46 19.73 -9.22
N ARG A 127 15.55 20.18 -8.34
CA ARG A 127 15.90 21.01 -7.17
C ARG A 127 16.45 20.13 -6.03
N PRO A 128 17.53 20.54 -5.32
CA PRO A 128 18.10 19.74 -4.24
C PRO A 128 17.07 19.42 -3.14
N ARG A 129 16.95 18.14 -2.77
CA ARG A 129 16.07 17.69 -1.68
C ARG A 129 16.67 18.14 -0.35
N ARG A 130 15.98 18.98 0.41
CA ARG A 130 16.32 19.14 1.84
C ARG A 130 15.77 17.94 2.61
N SER A 131 16.64 17.02 3.00
CA SER A 131 16.34 16.00 4.00
C SER A 131 16.30 16.68 5.36
N VAL A 132 15.10 16.93 5.90
CA VAL A 132 14.94 17.46 7.26
C VAL A 132 14.27 16.38 8.10
N CYS A 133 15.08 15.74 8.95
CA CYS A 133 14.60 15.19 10.22
C CYS A 133 14.07 16.39 11.03
N PRO A 134 12.84 16.35 11.57
CA PRO A 134 12.44 17.35 12.55
C PRO A 134 13.25 17.12 13.82
N GLU A 135 13.92 18.17 14.31
CA GLU A 135 14.26 18.29 15.74
C GLU A 135 12.98 18.49 16.57
#